data_AF-A0A7V3T8H6-F1
#
_entry.id   AF-A0A7V3T8H6-F1
#
_cell.length_a   1.000
_cell.length_b   1.000
_cell.length_c   1.000
_cell.angle_alpha   90.00
_cell.angle_beta   90.00
_cell.angle_gamma   90.00
#
_symmetry.space_group_name_H-M   'P 1'
#
loop_
_entity.id
_entity.type
_entity.pdbx_description
1 polymer ?
#
loop_
_entity_poly.entity_id
_entity_poly.type
_entity_poly.pdbx_seq_one_letter_code
_entity_poly.pdbx_strand_id
1 'polypeptide(L)'
;MTKRTIVLLGIAVLLGALYVFWFTDWFVQESIQIITTVRAERTMARGKGKAPVYGVSFALNGKYPLTRVAVVQADDLRTNKYPTPLWELISDTHSVPTKVIRYGEAPRGMKPAIPRARAQPLEPGVEYVVIVEAGKLKAQTNFFTREVASAP
;
A
#
# COMPACT_ATOMS: atom_id res chain seq x y z
N MET A 1 45.69 24.79 26.11
CA MET A 1 44.37 24.14 26.15
C MET A 1 44.14 23.61 27.56
N THR A 2 43.25 24.23 28.35
CA THR A 2 42.94 23.77 29.70
C THR A 2 41.99 22.57 29.64
N LYS A 3 42.07 21.64 30.60
CA LYS A 3 41.25 20.41 30.61
C LYS A 3 39.75 20.70 30.51
N ARG A 4 39.28 21.83 31.07
CA ARG A 4 37.89 22.32 30.94
C ARG A 4 37.49 22.59 29.50
N THR A 5 38.36 23.18 28.69
CA THR A 5 38.07 23.47 27.28
C THR A 5 37.87 22.19 26.48
N ILE A 6 38.68 21.16 26.73
CA ILE A 6 38.57 19.86 26.06
C ILE A 6 37.25 19.17 26.43
N VAL A 7 36.86 19.21 27.71
CA VAL A 7 35.58 18.64 28.18
C VAL A 7 34.39 19.38 27.56
N LEU A 8 34.41 20.72 27.54
CA LEU A 8 33.35 21.51 26.91
C LEU A 8 33.26 21.27 25.41
N LEU A 9 34.40 21.10 24.73
CA LEU A 9 34.43 20.78 23.30
C LEU A 9 33.83 19.39 23.04
N GLY A 10 34.18 18.40 23.85
CA GLY A 10 33.63 17.06 23.77
C GLY A 10 32.11 17.04 23.98
N ILE A 11 31.62 17.79 24.98
CA ILE A 11 30.19 17.95 25.25
C ILE A 11 29.49 18.64 24.07
N ALA A 12 30.08 19.70 23.52
CA ALA A 12 29.52 20.41 22.37
C ALA A 12 29.43 19.53 21.12
N VAL A 13 30.45 18.72 20.83
CA VAL A 13 30.43 17.76 19.72
C VAL A 13 29.37 16.67 19.96
N LEU A 14 29.25 16.18 21.19
CA LEU A 14 28.28 15.14 21.53
C LEU A 14 26.84 15.66 21.42
N LEU A 15 26.57 16.88 21.89
CA LEU A 15 25.29 17.57 21.69
C LEU A 15 25.00 17.84 20.22
N GLY A 16 26.01 18.25 19.44
CA GLY A 16 25.86 18.44 17.99
C GLY A 16 25.53 17.14 17.26
N ALA A 17 26.20 16.04 17.60
CA ALA A 17 25.91 14.72 17.05
C ALA A 17 24.52 14.24 17.45
N LEU A 18 24.12 14.44 18.71
CA LEU A 18 22.78 14.09 19.18
C LEU A 18 21.71 14.92 18.46
N TYR A 19 21.94 16.22 18.29
CA TYR A 19 21.06 17.13 17.56
C TYR A 19 20.91 16.71 16.10
N VAL A 20 22.00 16.43 15.40
CA VAL A 20 21.94 15.95 14.01
C VAL A 20 21.25 14.59 13.94
N PHE A 21 21.50 13.67 14.87
CA PHE A 21 20.86 12.35 14.88
C PHE A 21 19.35 12.44 15.14
N TRP A 22 18.92 13.37 15.98
CA TRP A 22 17.51 13.53 16.34
C TRP A 22 16.73 14.41 15.35
N PHE A 23 17.38 15.44 14.81
CA PHE A 23 16.74 16.45 13.95
C PHE A 23 16.89 16.15 12.46
N THR A 24 17.91 15.40 12.07
CA THR A 24 17.99 14.91 10.69
C THR A 24 17.07 13.71 10.62
N ASP A 25 15.98 13.83 9.87
CA ASP A 25 15.02 12.79 9.48
C ASP A 25 15.66 11.62 8.70
N TRP A 26 16.92 11.31 8.95
CA TRP A 26 17.73 10.30 8.28
C TRP A 26 17.13 8.89 8.41
N PHE A 27 16.27 8.67 9.42
CA PHE A 27 15.52 7.43 9.63
C PHE A 27 14.08 7.47 9.12
N VAL A 28 13.62 8.57 8.54
CA VAL A 28 12.29 8.63 7.90
C VAL A 28 12.36 7.80 6.64
N GLN A 29 11.95 6.53 6.75
CA GLN A 29 11.79 5.64 5.62
C GLN A 29 10.80 6.29 4.63
N GLU A 30 11.15 6.35 3.34
CA GLU A 30 10.25 6.79 2.29
C GLU A 30 8.92 6.02 2.39
N SER A 31 7.88 6.68 2.88
CA SER A 31 6.56 6.07 2.97
C SER A 31 5.89 6.13 1.60
N ILE A 32 5.51 4.98 1.07
CA ILE A 32 4.71 4.91 -0.15
C ILE A 32 3.31 5.40 0.22
N GLN A 33 2.95 6.62 -0.18
CA GLN A 33 1.59 7.10 -0.01
C GLN A 33 0.69 6.50 -1.10
N ILE A 34 -0.41 5.89 -0.68
CA ILE A 34 -1.42 5.29 -1.55
C ILE A 34 -2.68 6.15 -1.50
N ILE A 35 -3.06 6.71 -2.64
CA ILE A 35 -4.29 7.44 -2.84
C ILE A 35 -5.29 6.49 -3.47
N THR A 36 -6.32 6.12 -2.71
CA THR A 36 -7.42 5.30 -3.24
C THR A 36 -8.41 6.18 -3.97
N THR A 37 -8.73 5.79 -5.20
CA THR A 37 -9.71 6.47 -6.05
C THR A 37 -10.78 5.47 -6.46
N VAL A 38 -12.03 5.76 -6.08
CA VAL A 38 -13.21 4.98 -6.51
C VAL A 38 -13.78 5.68 -7.74
N ARG A 39 -13.73 5.05 -8.91
CA ARG A 39 -14.18 5.67 -10.16
C ARG A 39 -15.57 5.16 -10.54
N ALA A 40 -16.52 6.10 -10.65
CA ALA A 40 -17.91 5.79 -10.96
C ALA A 40 -18.15 5.26 -12.39
N GLU A 41 -17.28 5.63 -13.33
CA GLU A 41 -17.43 5.35 -14.77
C GLU A 41 -17.22 3.88 -15.17
N ARG A 42 -16.65 3.05 -14.30
CA ARG A 42 -16.38 1.64 -14.60
C ARG A 42 -16.94 0.75 -13.52
N THR A 43 -18.13 0.23 -13.76
CA THR A 43 -18.71 -0.87 -13.00
C THR A 43 -18.00 -2.17 -13.35
N MET A 44 -17.44 -2.84 -12.34
CA MET A 44 -16.98 -4.22 -12.53
C MET A 44 -18.19 -5.14 -12.53
N ALA A 45 -18.39 -5.85 -13.64
CA ALA A 45 -19.46 -6.83 -13.78
C ALA A 45 -19.26 -7.96 -12.77
N ARG A 46 -20.19 -8.10 -11.82
CA ARG A 46 -20.27 -9.24 -10.91
C ARG A 46 -21.05 -10.36 -11.65
N GLY A 47 -20.72 -11.63 -11.37
CA GLY A 47 -21.39 -12.77 -12.01
C GLY A 47 -22.92 -12.65 -11.96
N LYS A 48 -23.62 -13.26 -12.93
CA LYS A 48 -25.08 -13.16 -13.16
C LYS A 48 -25.88 -13.01 -11.84
N GLY A 49 -26.52 -11.85 -11.66
CA GLY A 49 -27.46 -11.59 -10.56
C GLY A 49 -26.92 -10.81 -9.36
N LYS A 50 -25.70 -10.25 -9.40
CA LYS A 50 -25.18 -9.40 -8.32
C LYS A 50 -24.94 -7.96 -8.79
N ALA A 51 -25.21 -6.99 -7.91
CA ALA A 51 -25.04 -5.56 -8.20
C ALA A 51 -23.58 -5.24 -8.60
N PRO A 52 -23.36 -4.44 -9.66
CA PRO A 52 -22.03 -4.01 -10.05
C PRO A 52 -21.41 -3.13 -8.97
N VAL A 53 -20.08 -3.17 -8.87
CA VAL A 53 -19.31 -2.37 -7.90
C VAL A 53 -18.41 -1.41 -8.66
N TYR A 54 -18.20 -0.21 -8.12
CA TYR A 54 -17.28 0.76 -8.70
C TYR A 54 -15.84 0.23 -8.76
N GLY A 55 -15.18 0.44 -9.90
CA GLY A 55 -13.77 0.14 -10.07
C GLY A 55 -12.91 0.94 -9.09
N VAL A 56 -12.09 0.24 -8.31
CA VAL A 56 -11.14 0.84 -7.38
C VAL A 56 -9.76 0.89 -8.03
N SER A 57 -9.17 2.09 -8.08
CA SER A 57 -7.79 2.30 -8.49
C SER A 57 -6.96 2.90 -7.37
N PHE A 58 -5.75 2.40 -7.22
CA PHE A 58 -4.78 2.82 -6.22
C PHE A 58 -3.68 3.59 -6.94
N ALA A 59 -3.60 4.89 -6.69
CA ALA A 59 -2.52 5.73 -7.18
C ALA A 59 -1.44 5.85 -6.10
N LEU A 60 -0.19 5.70 -6.50
CA LEU A 60 1.00 5.84 -5.67
C LEU A 60 1.58 7.24 -5.88
N ASN A 61 2.20 7.82 -4.86
CA ASN A 61 2.85 9.13 -4.97
C ASN A 61 3.97 9.15 -6.04
N GLY A 62 4.68 8.03 -6.19
CA GLY A 62 5.76 7.82 -7.15
C GLY A 62 5.57 6.59 -8.03
N LYS A 63 6.51 6.37 -8.94
CA LYS A 63 6.62 5.11 -9.68
C LYS A 63 7.50 4.16 -8.87
N TYR A 64 6.91 3.10 -8.33
CA TYR A 64 7.64 2.12 -7.52
C TYR A 64 7.67 0.75 -8.20
N PRO A 65 8.82 0.04 -8.18
CA PRO A 65 8.88 -1.37 -8.58
C PRO A 65 8.25 -2.21 -7.46
N LEU A 66 7.00 -2.60 -7.65
CA LEU A 66 6.22 -3.34 -6.68
C LEU A 66 6.68 -4.80 -6.66
N THR A 67 6.84 -5.34 -5.45
CA THR A 67 7.15 -6.75 -5.22
C THR A 67 5.90 -7.52 -4.82
N ARG A 68 4.99 -6.89 -4.08
CA ARG A 68 3.73 -7.51 -3.65
C ARG A 68 2.60 -6.50 -3.60
N VAL A 69 1.42 -6.91 -4.03
CA VAL A 69 0.17 -6.16 -3.86
C VAL A 69 -0.87 -7.14 -3.36
N ALA A 70 -1.44 -6.87 -2.20
CA ALA A 70 -2.49 -7.69 -1.60
C ALA A 70 -3.67 -6.81 -1.21
N VAL A 71 -4.88 -7.34 -1.39
CA VAL A 71 -6.12 -6.74 -0.89
C VAL A 71 -6.80 -7.74 0.01
N VAL A 72 -7.05 -7.33 1.26
CA VAL A 72 -7.67 -8.13 2.31
C VAL A 72 -8.87 -7.37 2.89
N GLN A 73 -9.80 -8.09 3.50
CA GLN A 73 -10.85 -7.47 4.30
C GLN A 73 -10.27 -6.94 5.61
N ALA A 74 -10.71 -5.77 6.06
CA ALA A 74 -10.24 -5.20 7.31
C ALA A 74 -10.61 -6.09 8.51
N ASP A 75 -11.79 -6.71 8.51
CA ASP A 75 -12.26 -7.60 9.57
C ASP A 75 -11.43 -8.89 9.67
N ASP A 76 -11.06 -9.47 8.53
CA ASP A 76 -10.19 -10.66 8.47
C ASP A 76 -8.77 -10.31 8.93
N LEU A 77 -8.24 -9.15 8.52
CA LEU A 77 -6.93 -8.67 9.00
C LEU A 77 -6.91 -8.42 10.51
N ARG A 78 -8.04 -8.03 11.12
CA ARG A 78 -8.16 -7.82 12.57
C ARG A 78 -8.31 -9.11 13.36
N THR A 79 -9.03 -10.08 12.81
CA THR A 79 -9.41 -11.31 13.52
C THR A 79 -8.39 -12.43 13.29
N ASN A 80 -7.68 -12.42 12.16
CA ASN A 80 -6.81 -13.48 11.73
C ASN A 80 -5.37 -12.98 11.48
N LYS A 81 -4.39 -13.74 11.95
CA LYS A 81 -2.96 -13.48 11.71
C LYS A 81 -2.57 -13.68 10.24
N TYR A 82 -3.32 -14.51 9.52
CA TYR A 82 -3.11 -14.83 8.11
C TYR A 82 -4.40 -14.59 7.31
N PRO A 83 -4.76 -13.32 7.06
CA PRO A 83 -5.97 -13.01 6.32
C PRO A 83 -5.89 -13.57 4.91
N THR A 84 -7.01 -14.06 4.39
CA THR A 84 -7.09 -14.58 3.03
C THR A 84 -7.18 -13.41 2.06
N PRO A 85 -6.17 -13.19 1.20
CA PRO A 85 -6.22 -12.09 0.26
C PRO A 85 -7.26 -12.39 -0.83
N LEU A 86 -8.17 -11.44 -1.04
CA LEU A 86 -9.15 -11.48 -2.13
C LEU A 86 -8.45 -11.32 -3.49
N TRP A 87 -7.33 -10.60 -3.47
CA TRP A 87 -6.49 -10.40 -4.62
C TRP A 87 -5.04 -10.27 -4.16
N GLU A 88 -4.16 -11.07 -4.73
CA GLU A 88 -2.75 -11.04 -4.41
C GLU A 88 -1.91 -11.17 -5.69
N LEU A 89 -0.97 -10.25 -5.84
CA LEU A 89 -0.01 -10.19 -6.92
C LEU A 89 1.40 -10.18 -6.35
N ILE A 90 2.28 -10.94 -6.96
CA ILE A 90 3.71 -11.04 -6.62
C ILE A 90 4.53 -10.75 -7.88
N SER A 91 5.69 -10.13 -7.72
CA SER A 91 6.69 -9.99 -8.76
C SER A 91 7.94 -10.80 -8.44
N ASP A 92 8.35 -11.66 -9.37
CA ASP A 92 9.50 -12.56 -9.19
C ASP A 92 10.86 -11.82 -9.27
N THR A 93 10.95 -10.71 -10.04
CA THR A 93 12.26 -10.12 -10.41
C THR A 93 12.25 -8.59 -10.47
N HIS A 94 11.36 -7.96 -9.68
CA HIS A 94 10.98 -6.54 -9.70
C HIS A 94 9.96 -6.22 -10.81
N SER A 95 8.83 -5.59 -10.43
CA SER A 95 7.83 -5.18 -11.40
C SER A 95 8.26 -3.91 -12.13
N VAL A 96 7.60 -3.63 -13.25
CA VAL A 96 7.72 -2.33 -13.91
C VAL A 96 7.30 -1.23 -12.92
N PRO A 97 8.06 -0.11 -12.79
CA PRO A 97 7.70 0.99 -11.93
C PRO A 97 6.31 1.52 -12.24
N THR A 98 5.37 1.26 -11.33
CA THR A 98 3.95 1.51 -11.55
C THR A 98 3.50 2.63 -10.62
N LYS A 99 2.76 3.60 -11.18
CA LYS A 99 2.15 4.71 -10.42
C LYS A 99 0.69 4.43 -10.08
N VAL A 100 -0.02 3.66 -10.91
CA VAL A 100 -1.45 3.39 -10.72
C VAL A 100 -1.69 1.90 -10.89
N ILE A 101 -2.35 1.30 -9.91
CA ILE A 101 -2.77 -0.09 -9.92
C ILE A 101 -4.29 -0.09 -9.95
N ARG A 102 -4.90 -0.94 -10.77
CA ARG A 102 -6.36 -1.12 -10.77
C ARG A 102 -6.69 -2.47 -10.21
N TYR A 103 -7.69 -2.52 -9.34
CA TYR A 103 -8.14 -3.78 -8.79
C TYR A 103 -8.57 -4.75 -9.90
N GLY A 104 -8.07 -5.99 -9.85
CA GLY A 104 -8.35 -7.02 -10.85
C GLY A 104 -7.50 -6.97 -12.12
N GLU A 105 -6.67 -5.94 -12.30
CA GLU A 105 -5.77 -5.80 -13.44
C GLU A 105 -4.32 -5.93 -12.97
N ALA A 106 -3.64 -7.00 -13.40
CA ALA A 106 -2.24 -7.20 -13.05
C ALA A 106 -1.36 -6.21 -13.84
N PRO A 107 -0.59 -5.33 -13.15
CA PRO A 107 0.37 -4.47 -13.83
C PRO A 107 1.48 -5.31 -14.48
N ARG A 108 2.10 -4.76 -15.52
CA ARG A 108 3.11 -5.46 -16.33
C ARG A 108 4.29 -5.91 -15.44
N GLY A 109 4.58 -7.22 -15.45
CA GLY A 109 5.64 -7.81 -14.63
C GLY A 109 5.20 -8.30 -13.25
N MET A 110 3.90 -8.21 -12.92
CA MET A 110 3.31 -8.88 -11.77
C MET A 110 2.44 -10.06 -12.21
N LYS A 111 2.41 -11.10 -11.39
CA LYS A 111 1.58 -12.29 -11.60
C LYS A 111 0.75 -12.55 -10.34
N PRO A 112 -0.41 -13.21 -10.45
CA PRO A 112 -1.16 -13.66 -9.28
C PRO A 112 -0.29 -14.58 -8.42
N ALA A 113 -0.35 -14.39 -7.10
CA ALA A 113 0.38 -15.25 -6.15
C ALA A 113 -0.02 -16.73 -6.30
N ILE A 114 -1.31 -16.95 -6.51
CA ILE A 114 -1.88 -18.27 -6.75
C ILE A 114 -2.10 -18.41 -8.26
N PRO A 115 -1.51 -19.42 -8.92
CA PRO A 115 -1.70 -19.65 -10.35
C PRO A 115 -3.19 -19.72 -10.72
N ARG A 116 -3.60 -18.96 -11.74
CA ARG A 116 -5.00 -18.83 -12.20
C ARG A 116 -5.98 -18.20 -11.21
N ALA A 117 -5.53 -17.70 -10.06
CA ALA A 117 -6.40 -16.93 -9.18
C ALA A 117 -6.79 -15.61 -9.86
N ARG A 118 -8.10 -15.35 -9.88
CA ARG A 118 -8.66 -14.06 -10.28
C ARG A 118 -8.99 -13.25 -9.03
N ALA A 119 -8.96 -11.94 -9.16
CA ALA A 119 -9.42 -11.05 -8.11
C ALA A 119 -10.87 -11.39 -7.75
N GLN A 120 -11.12 -11.63 -6.46
CA GLN A 120 -12.47 -11.88 -5.99
C GLN A 120 -13.31 -10.60 -6.10
N PRO A 121 -14.61 -10.70 -6.41
CA PRO A 121 -15.46 -9.52 -6.48
C PRO A 121 -15.56 -8.86 -5.10
N LEU A 122 -15.31 -7.55 -5.04
CA LEU A 122 -15.48 -6.75 -3.84
C LEU A 122 -16.96 -6.66 -3.45
N GLU A 123 -17.23 -6.52 -2.16
CA GLU A 123 -18.58 -6.39 -1.62
C GLU A 123 -18.87 -4.92 -1.27
N PRO A 124 -20.08 -4.43 -1.57
CA PRO A 124 -20.46 -3.07 -1.19
C PRO A 124 -20.59 -2.95 0.33
N GLY A 125 -20.20 -1.80 0.87
CA GLY A 125 -20.31 -1.51 2.31
C GLY A 125 -19.26 -2.18 3.19
N VAL A 126 -18.30 -2.90 2.60
CA VAL A 126 -17.20 -3.56 3.34
C VAL A 126 -15.93 -2.72 3.28
N GLU A 127 -15.22 -2.67 4.40
CA GLU A 127 -13.90 -2.06 4.52
C GLU A 127 -12.81 -3.05 4.10
N TYR A 128 -11.94 -2.59 3.21
CA TYR A 128 -10.81 -3.36 2.71
C TYR A 128 -9.51 -2.63 3.00
N VAL A 129 -8.43 -3.38 3.13
CA VAL A 129 -7.08 -2.85 3.27
C VAL A 129 -6.27 -3.29 2.06
N VAL A 130 -5.70 -2.32 1.36
CA VAL A 130 -4.69 -2.57 0.33
C VAL A 130 -3.32 -2.50 0.98
N ILE A 131 -2.51 -3.52 0.73
CA ILE A 131 -1.13 -3.65 1.20
C ILE A 131 -0.25 -3.70 -0.05
N VAL A 132 0.68 -2.77 -0.15
CA VAL A 132 1.62 -2.67 -1.26
C VAL A 132 3.04 -2.73 -0.70
N GLU A 133 3.87 -3.57 -1.30
CA GLU A 133 5.28 -3.72 -0.96
C GLU A 133 6.11 -3.43 -2.21
N ALA A 134 7.17 -2.64 -2.04
CA ALA A 134 8.19 -2.38 -3.04
C ALA A 134 9.57 -2.66 -2.41
N GLY A 135 9.99 -3.93 -2.46
CA GLY A 135 11.23 -4.38 -1.83
C GLY A 135 11.18 -4.23 -0.31
N LYS A 136 11.93 -3.27 0.23
CA LYS A 136 11.97 -2.98 1.67
C LYS A 136 10.87 -2.02 2.13
N LEU A 137 10.24 -1.29 1.20
CA LEU A 137 9.20 -0.33 1.52
C LEU A 137 7.85 -1.03 1.55
N LYS A 138 7.07 -0.73 2.58
CA LYS A 138 5.71 -1.24 2.74
C LYS A 138 4.76 -0.08 2.97
N ALA A 139 3.59 -0.16 2.36
CA ALA A 139 2.51 0.76 2.60
C ALA A 139 1.18 0.01 2.68
N GLN A 140 0.32 0.54 3.53
CA GLN A 140 -1.02 0.03 3.71
C GLN A 140 -2.00 1.19 3.79
N THR A 141 -3.19 0.98 3.25
CA THR A 141 -4.27 1.98 3.28
C THR A 141 -5.59 1.26 3.31
N ASN A 142 -6.49 1.73 4.17
CA ASN A 142 -7.87 1.28 4.21
C ASN A 142 -8.70 2.03 3.16
N PHE A 143 -9.68 1.34 2.59
CA PHE A 143 -10.62 1.92 1.67
C PHE A 143 -11.99 1.26 1.79
N PHE A 144 -13.02 2.06 1.53
CA PHE A 144 -14.40 1.59 1.53
C PHE A 144 -14.88 1.39 0.11
N THR A 145 -15.49 0.23 -0.12
CA THR A 145 -16.17 -0.03 -1.38
C THR A 145 -17.62 0.45 -1.25
N ARG A 146 -18.00 1.44 -2.06
CA ARG A 146 -19.38 1.94 -2.09
C ARG A 146 -20.19 1.18 -3.14
N GLU A 147 -21.44 0.88 -2.82
CA GLU A 147 -22.40 0.35 -3.78
C GLU A 147 -22.66 1.39 -4.88
N VAL A 148 -22.79 0.93 -6.13
CA VAL A 148 -23.40 1.75 -7.18
C VAL A 148 -24.89 1.75 -6.85
N ALA A 149 -25.37 2.81 -6.21
CA ALA A 149 -26.81 3.01 -6.03
C ALA A 149 -27.47 2.85 -7.40
N SER A 150 -28.33 1.85 -7.56
CA SER A 150 -29.21 1.73 -8.71
C SER A 150 -29.99 3.03 -8.80
N ALA A 151 -29.73 3.84 -9.83
CA ALA A 151 -30.58 4.99 -10.11
C ALA A 151 -32.03 4.50 -10.29
N PRO A 152 -33.03 5.20 -9.71
CA PRO A 152 -34.44 4.85 -9.85
C PRO A 152 -34.94 4.94 -11.31
#